data_AF-A0A162Q8Q3-F1
#
_entry.id   AF-A0A162Q8Q3-F1
#
_cell.length_a   1.000
_cell.length_b   1.000
_cell.length_c   1.000
_cell.angle_alpha   90.00
_cell.angle_beta   90.00
_cell.angle_gamma   90.00
#
_symmetry.space_group_name_H-M   'P 1'
#
loop_
_entity.id
_entity.type
_entity.pdbx_description
1 polymer ?
#
loop_
_entity_poly.entity_id
_entity_poly.type
_entity_poly.pdbx_seq_one_letter_code
_entity_poly.pdbx_strand_id
1 'polypeptide(L)'
;VLEKFSSSSTDPSPKLGIWDKIRFCIHTQADISFVGGGDLCVVLKGLRNPYNLDGLGAGLANIWSNGVIVRIGSNNLEKEAIQITSGAFKLIVP
;
A
#
# COMPACT_ATOMS: atom_id res chain seq x y z
N VAL A 1 -54.02 -2.08 21.08
CA VAL A 1 -53.15 -0.94 20.70
C VAL A 1 -52.11 -1.47 19.74
N LEU A 2 -52.10 -0.99 18.49
CA LEU A 2 -51.20 -1.48 17.43
C LEU A 2 -49.96 -0.57 17.43
N GLU A 3 -48.80 -1.06 17.86
CA GLU A 3 -47.55 -0.29 17.83
C GLU A 3 -47.10 -0.12 16.37
N LYS A 4 -46.92 1.13 15.94
CA LYS A 4 -46.42 1.47 14.62
C LYS A 4 -44.94 1.11 14.55
N PHE A 5 -44.59 0.08 13.78
CA PHE A 5 -43.22 -0.11 13.30
C PHE A 5 -42.85 1.07 12.37
N SER A 6 -42.27 2.14 12.92
CA SER A 6 -41.73 3.23 12.09
C SER A 6 -40.46 2.73 11.42
N SER A 7 -40.40 2.84 10.09
CA SER A 7 -39.16 2.60 9.35
C SER A 7 -38.05 3.51 9.88
N SER A 8 -36.84 2.98 10.03
CA SER A 8 -35.68 3.74 10.51
C SER A 8 -35.43 4.96 9.62
N SER A 9 -35.01 6.07 10.25
CA SER A 9 -34.68 7.30 9.53
C SER A 9 -33.64 7.00 8.46
N THR A 10 -33.97 7.33 7.20
CA THR A 10 -33.02 7.20 6.08
C THR A 10 -31.85 8.15 6.31
N ASP A 11 -30.64 7.62 6.24
CA ASP A 11 -29.39 8.38 6.40
C ASP A 11 -29.36 9.58 5.43
N PRO A 12 -29.20 10.82 5.91
CA PRO A 12 -29.14 12.02 5.07
C PRO A 12 -27.86 12.12 4.23
N SER A 13 -26.91 11.20 4.41
CA SER A 13 -25.66 11.19 3.65
C SER A 13 -25.91 10.96 2.14
N PRO A 14 -25.09 11.55 1.26
CA PRO A 14 -25.15 11.30 -0.18
C PRO A 14 -25.05 9.80 -0.47
N LYS A 15 -25.85 9.31 -1.41
CA LYS A 15 -25.79 7.90 -1.82
C LYS A 15 -24.37 7.58 -2.30
N LEU A 16 -23.74 6.62 -1.61
CA LEU A 16 -22.43 6.10 -1.98
C LEU A 16 -22.46 5.62 -3.44
N GLY A 17 -21.49 6.07 -4.22
CA GLY A 17 -21.34 5.68 -5.62
C GLY A 17 -21.05 4.19 -5.77
N ILE A 18 -21.17 3.67 -7.00
CA ILE A 18 -20.91 2.24 -7.27
C ILE A 18 -19.53 1.78 -6.81
N TRP A 19 -18.53 2.68 -6.80
CA TRP A 19 -17.14 2.40 -6.43
C TRP A 19 -16.97 1.98 -4.96
N ASP A 20 -17.85 2.42 -4.07
CA ASP A 20 -17.85 2.01 -2.66
C ASP A 20 -18.48 0.62 -2.47
N LYS A 21 -19.36 0.22 -3.39
CA LYS A 21 -20.03 -1.10 -3.38
C LYS A 21 -19.21 -2.20 -4.04
N ILE A 22 -18.11 -1.86 -4.71
CA ILE A 22 -17.20 -2.85 -5.28
C ILE A 22 -16.36 -3.41 -4.14
N ARG A 23 -16.66 -4.64 -3.74
CA ARG A 23 -15.81 -5.36 -2.80
C ARG A 23 -14.45 -5.58 -3.46
N PHE A 24 -13.40 -5.02 -2.87
CA PHE A 24 -12.02 -5.30 -3.28
C PHE A 24 -11.67 -6.75 -2.92
N CYS A 25 -12.03 -7.69 -3.80
CA CYS A 25 -11.72 -9.12 -3.69
C CYS A 25 -10.66 -9.53 -4.71
N ILE A 26 -9.62 -8.72 -4.88
CA ILE A 26 -8.48 -9.08 -5.72
C ILE A 26 -7.56 -9.94 -4.86
N HIS A 27 -7.57 -11.26 -5.09
CA HIS A 27 -6.59 -12.19 -4.55
C HIS A 27 -5.62 -12.56 -5.67
N THR A 28 -4.65 -11.68 -5.92
CA THR A 28 -3.67 -11.84 -7.01
C THR A 28 -2.29 -12.09 -6.46
N GLN A 29 -1.54 -12.96 -7.15
CA GLN A 29 -0.11 -13.07 -7.01
C GLN A 29 0.54 -12.29 -8.15
N ALA A 30 1.55 -11.47 -7.84
CA ALA A 30 2.24 -10.67 -8.84
C ALA A 30 3.74 -10.63 -8.54
N ASP A 31 4.54 -10.90 -9.58
CA ASP A 31 6.00 -10.81 -9.54
C ASP A 31 6.45 -9.69 -10.48
N ILE A 32 7.14 -8.71 -9.93
CA ILE A 32 7.65 -7.54 -10.64
C ILE A 32 9.17 -7.65 -10.68
N SER A 33 9.73 -7.64 -11.89
CA SER A 33 11.17 -7.65 -12.13
C SER A 33 11.55 -6.54 -13.10
N PHE A 34 12.77 -6.02 -12.94
CA PHE A 34 13.27 -4.90 -13.73
C PHE A 34 14.25 -5.39 -14.79
N VAL A 35 13.83 -5.32 -16.06
CA VAL A 35 14.69 -5.69 -17.19
C VAL A 35 15.92 -4.78 -17.22
N GLY A 36 17.10 -5.37 -17.38
CA GLY A 36 18.37 -4.62 -17.40
C GLY A 36 18.96 -4.31 -16.02
N GLY A 37 18.43 -4.91 -14.94
CA GLY A 37 19.01 -4.78 -13.60
C GLY A 37 18.66 -3.46 -12.90
N GLY A 38 17.44 -2.97 -13.11
CA GLY A 38 16.95 -1.76 -12.44
C GLY A 38 16.88 -1.89 -10.91
N ASP A 39 17.00 -0.75 -10.25
CA ASP A 39 16.92 -0.62 -8.79
C ASP A 39 15.51 -0.22 -8.35
N LEU A 40 15.10 -0.69 -7.17
CA LEU A 40 13.85 -0.30 -6.53
C LEU A 40 14.16 0.66 -5.39
N CYS A 41 13.52 1.83 -5.40
CA CYS A 41 13.61 2.83 -4.33
C CYS A 41 12.22 3.10 -3.75
N VAL A 42 12.08 2.91 -2.44
CA VAL A 42 10.88 3.25 -1.68
C VAL A 42 11.24 4.34 -0.67
N VAL A 43 10.68 5.53 -0.87
CA VAL A 43 10.90 6.70 0.00
C VAL A 43 9.66 6.91 0.86
N LEU A 44 9.86 6.88 2.18
CA LEU A 44 8.85 7.17 3.19
C LEU A 44 9.11 8.56 3.74
N LYS A 45 8.14 9.45 3.63
CA LYS A 45 8.26 10.82 4.13
C LYS A 45 8.06 10.89 5.64
N GLY A 46 8.80 11.75 6.32
CA GLY A 46 8.70 11.92 7.78
C GLY A 46 7.47 12.72 8.23
N LEU A 47 6.96 13.61 7.37
CA LEU A 47 5.79 14.46 7.65
C LEU A 47 4.69 14.29 6.61
N ARG A 48 3.44 14.52 7.02
CA ARG A 48 2.26 14.48 6.15
C ARG A 48 2.22 15.63 5.13
N ASN A 49 2.85 16.77 5.43
CA ASN A 49 2.90 17.92 4.52
C ASN A 49 3.86 17.62 3.36
N PRO A 50 3.38 17.47 2.10
CA PRO A 50 4.19 17.05 0.96
C PRO A 50 5.38 17.96 0.65
N TYR A 51 5.31 19.24 1.00
CA TYR A 51 6.32 20.25 0.63
C TYR A 51 7.52 20.30 1.58
N ASN A 52 7.41 19.80 2.81
CA ASN A 52 8.51 19.83 3.76
C ASN A 52 9.43 18.63 3.53
N LEU A 53 10.54 18.81 2.81
CA LEU A 53 11.48 17.75 2.43
C LEU A 53 12.70 17.64 3.36
N ASP A 54 12.87 18.57 4.30
CA ASP A 54 14.09 18.73 5.08
C ASP A 54 13.85 18.45 6.56
N GLY A 55 14.91 18.16 7.31
CA GLY A 55 14.85 17.88 8.75
C GLY A 55 13.85 16.77 9.07
N LEU A 56 12.86 17.06 9.93
CA LEU A 56 11.79 16.12 10.29
C LEU A 56 10.97 15.63 9.08
N GLY A 57 10.97 16.35 7.96
CA GLY A 57 10.26 16.00 6.75
C GLY A 57 10.98 15.01 5.84
N ALA A 58 12.29 14.83 6.01
CA ALA A 58 13.15 14.11 5.08
C ALA A 58 12.87 12.60 5.03
N GLY A 59 12.45 12.02 6.16
CA GLY A 59 11.96 10.65 6.21
C GLY A 59 13.07 9.62 6.01
N LEU A 60 12.80 8.56 5.25
CA LEU A 60 13.67 7.39 5.09
C LEU A 60 13.61 6.90 3.64
N ALA A 61 14.73 6.45 3.09
CA ALA A 61 14.75 5.80 1.77
C ALA A 61 15.31 4.38 1.84
N ASN A 62 14.55 3.43 1.31
CA ASN A 62 14.94 2.03 1.18
C ASN A 62 15.27 1.76 -0.28
N ILE A 63 16.50 1.32 -0.55
CA ILE A 63 17.00 1.08 -1.90
C ILE A 63 17.45 -0.37 -2.00
N TRP A 64 16.86 -1.09 -2.95
CA TRP A 64 17.26 -2.44 -3.32
C TRP A 64 17.90 -2.38 -4.72
N SER A 65 19.04 -3.04 -4.86
CA SER A 65 19.81 -3.06 -6.12
C SER A 65 20.27 -4.47 -6.45
N ASN A 66 20.75 -4.67 -7.69
CA ASN A 66 21.33 -5.93 -8.18
C ASN A 66 20.32 -7.09 -8.23
N GLY A 67 19.45 -7.07 -9.23
CA GLY A 67 18.49 -8.15 -9.49
C GLY A 67 17.27 -8.12 -8.57
N VAL A 68 16.58 -6.98 -8.52
CA VAL A 68 15.40 -6.81 -7.66
C VAL A 68 14.20 -7.58 -8.20
N ILE A 69 13.56 -8.37 -7.34
CA ILE A 69 12.29 -9.04 -7.59
C ILE A 69 11.34 -8.69 -6.44
N VAL A 70 10.20 -8.07 -6.77
CA VAL A 70 9.11 -7.80 -5.83
C VAL A 70 8.02 -8.82 -6.06
N ARG A 71 7.72 -9.63 -5.04
CA ARG A 71 6.63 -10.60 -5.07
C ARG A 71 5.51 -10.15 -4.16
N ILE A 72 4.29 -10.19 -4.65
CA ILE A 72 3.08 -9.84 -3.91
C ILE A 72 2.20 -11.08 -3.86
N GLY A 73 1.76 -11.46 -2.66
CA GLY A 73 0.89 -12.62 -2.46
C GLY A 73 1.55 -13.98 -2.76
N SER A 74 2.88 -14.02 -2.91
CA SER A 74 3.63 -15.26 -3.08
C SER A 74 3.59 -16.10 -1.80
N ASN A 75 3.45 -17.41 -1.94
CA ASN A 75 3.37 -18.31 -0.80
C ASN A 75 4.77 -18.50 -0.18
N ASN A 76 4.92 -18.20 1.10
CA ASN A 76 6.12 -18.49 1.89
C ASN A 76 5.71 -19.04 3.27
N LEU A 77 6.69 -19.56 4.03
CA LEU A 77 6.45 -20.08 5.38
C LEU A 77 5.95 -19.01 6.35
N GLU A 78 6.42 -17.77 6.18
CA GLU A 78 6.14 -16.64 7.07
C GLU A 78 4.84 -15.89 6.74
N LYS A 79 4.17 -16.27 5.65
CA LYS A 79 2.96 -15.68 5.08
C LYS A 79 3.05 -14.15 4.87
N GLU A 80 4.17 -13.72 4.29
CA GLU A 80 4.41 -12.31 3.96
C GLU A 80 3.52 -11.84 2.81
N ALA A 81 2.94 -10.64 2.93
CA ALA A 81 2.12 -10.07 1.86
C ALA A 81 2.97 -9.57 0.68
N ILE A 82 4.15 -9.01 0.98
CA ILE A 82 5.10 -8.46 0.01
C ILE A 82 6.49 -8.98 0.36
N GLN A 83 7.22 -9.47 -0.63
CA GLN A 83 8.57 -9.97 -0.48
C GLN A 83 9.47 -9.25 -1.50
N ILE A 84 10.62 -8.76 -1.05
CA ILE A 84 11.58 -8.09 -1.92
C ILE A 84 12.89 -8.86 -1.83
N THR A 85 13.33 -9.44 -2.94
CA THR A 85 14.64 -10.10 -3.05
C THR A 85 15.57 -9.23 -3.86
N SER A 86 16.79 -9.00 -3.38
CA SER A 86 17.83 -8.25 -4.09
C SER A 86 19.22 -8.71 -3.67
N GLY A 87 20.23 -8.41 -4.48
CA GLY A 87 21.63 -8.69 -4.15
C GLY A 87 22.24 -7.66 -3.17
N ALA A 88 21.70 -6.44 -3.13
CA ALA A 88 22.12 -5.42 -2.19
C ALA A 88 20.92 -4.62 -1.66
N PHE A 89 21.06 -4.13 -0.43
CA PHE A 89 20.09 -3.27 0.24
C PHE A 89 20.80 -2.11 0.93
N LYS A 90 20.26 -0.90 0.80
CA LYS A 90 20.73 0.31 1.48
C LYS A 90 19.53 1.02 2.12
N LEU A 91 19.66 1.32 3.41
CA LEU A 91 18.74 2.20 4.13
C LEU A 91 19.41 3.55 4.32
N ILE A 92 18.75 4.61 3.88
CA ILE A 92 19.22 5.98 4.04
C ILE A 92 18.34 6.68 5.08
N VAL A 93 18.99 7.25 6.09
CA VAL A 93 18.40 8.09 7.12
C VAL A 93 19.08 9.47 7.01
N PRO A 94 18.34 10.54 6.66
CA PRO A 94 18.85 11.92 6.60
C PRO A 94 19.18 12.52 7.96
#